data_AF-A0A7C6HH99-F1
#
_entry.id   AF-A0A7C6HH99-F1
#
_cell.length_a   1.000
_cell.length_b   1.000
_cell.length_c   1.000
_cell.angle_alpha   90.00
_cell.angle_beta   90.00
_cell.angle_gamma   90.00
#
_symmetry.space_group_name_H-M   'P 1'
#
loop_
_entity.id
_entity.type
_entity.pdbx_description
1 polymer ?
#
loop_
_entity_poly.entity_id
_entity_poly.type
_entity_poly.pdbx_seq_one_letter_code
_entity_poly.pdbx_strand_id
1 'polypeptide(L)'
;MNKVLVALIIVLSTVLVVGGIFTYSLIAKQNNPTTTYDPGSEFITNLNEENSLIKAKLILEVSNKKMIKSLEKDNHIVRDAIITVLRQKTPGEINQENGMEMLKEDIINHLNEVFETEAFVNVYFEEIVVQ
;
A
#
# COMPACT_ATOMS: atom_id res chain seq x y z
N MET A 1 -11.19 -33.29 42.32
CA MET A 1 -10.23 -32.85 41.29
C MET A 1 -9.07 -32.13 41.97
N ASN A 2 -7.82 -32.41 41.62
CA ASN A 2 -6.66 -31.80 42.27
C ASN A 2 -6.65 -30.27 42.01
N LYS A 3 -6.43 -29.45 43.04
CA LYS A 3 -6.39 -27.97 42.90
C LYS A 3 -5.34 -27.52 41.87
N VAL A 4 -4.23 -28.26 41.76
CA VAL A 4 -3.18 -28.04 40.74
C VAL A 4 -3.73 -28.28 39.33
N LEU A 5 -4.55 -29.31 39.15
CA LEU A 5 -5.13 -29.67 37.86
C LEU A 5 -6.19 -28.64 37.42
N VAL A 6 -6.92 -28.06 38.37
CA VAL A 6 -7.84 -26.94 38.11
C VAL A 6 -7.07 -25.68 37.67
N ALA A 7 -5.96 -25.35 38.33
CA ALA A 7 -5.15 -24.19 37.99
C ALA A 7 -4.55 -24.27 36.57
N LEU A 8 -4.06 -25.45 36.17
CA LEU A 8 -3.49 -25.65 34.82
C LEU A 8 -4.52 -25.48 33.71
N ILE A 9 -5.76 -25.92 33.92
CA ILE A 9 -6.83 -25.78 32.93
C ILE A 9 -7.19 -24.30 32.74
N ILE A 10 -7.20 -23.51 33.82
CA ILE A 10 -7.49 -22.07 33.75
C ILE A 10 -6.40 -21.31 33.00
N VAL A 11 -5.12 -21.65 33.25
CA VAL A 11 -4.01 -21.02 32.50
C VAL A 11 -4.10 -21.38 31.02
N LEU A 12 -4.32 -22.65 30.70
CA LEU A 12 -4.43 -23.10 29.31
C LEU A 12 -5.61 -22.42 28.58
N SER A 13 -6.76 -22.27 29.25
CA SER A 13 -7.92 -21.59 28.65
C SER A 13 -7.64 -20.11 28.39
N THR A 14 -6.95 -19.42 29.31
CA THR A 14 -6.58 -18.01 29.09
C THR A 14 -5.61 -17.82 27.92
N VAL A 15 -4.62 -18.72 27.75
CA VAL A 15 -3.68 -18.68 26.63
C VAL A 15 -4.40 -18.90 25.29
N LEU A 16 -5.35 -19.85 25.24
CA LEU A 16 -6.14 -20.10 24.03
C LEU A 16 -7.05 -18.92 23.67
N VAL A 17 -7.66 -18.26 24.66
CA VAL A 17 -8.50 -17.07 24.43
C VAL A 17 -7.66 -15.91 23.91
N VAL A 18 -6.52 -15.61 24.54
CA VAL A 18 -5.61 -14.53 24.11
C VAL A 18 -5.05 -14.81 22.71
N GLY A 19 -4.60 -16.04 22.45
CA GLY A 19 -4.12 -16.46 21.12
C GLY A 19 -5.21 -16.40 20.06
N GLY A 20 -6.44 -16.77 20.40
CA GLY A 20 -7.61 -16.66 19.51
C GLY A 20 -7.94 -15.22 19.17
N ILE A 21 -7.93 -14.30 20.15
CA ILE A 21 -8.15 -12.86 19.92
C ILE A 21 -7.06 -12.28 19.03
N PHE A 22 -5.79 -12.63 19.29
CA PHE A 22 -4.65 -12.15 18.51
C PHE A 22 -4.73 -12.59 17.03
N THR A 23 -4.97 -13.88 16.78
CA THR A 23 -5.10 -14.42 15.41
C THR A 23 -6.33 -13.88 14.68
N TYR A 24 -7.46 -13.74 15.38
CA TYR A 24 -8.65 -13.09 14.82
C TYR A 24 -8.38 -11.63 14.43
N SER A 25 -7.65 -10.87 15.26
CA SER A 25 -7.33 -9.46 14.94
C SER A 25 -6.46 -9.32 13.69
N LEU A 26 -5.54 -10.26 13.46
CA LEU A 26 -4.71 -10.30 12.24
C LEU A 26 -5.55 -10.62 10.99
N ILE A 27 -6.47 -11.59 11.09
CA ILE A 27 -7.35 -11.99 9.97
C ILE A 27 -8.42 -10.94 9.69
N ALA A 28 -8.94 -10.25 10.71
CA ALA A 28 -9.94 -9.20 10.56
C ALA A 28 -9.36 -7.95 9.85
N LYS A 29 -8.08 -7.63 10.05
CA LYS A 29 -7.39 -6.56 9.31
C LYS A 29 -7.39 -6.81 7.78
N GLN A 30 -7.46 -8.07 7.36
CA GLN A 30 -7.41 -8.51 5.96
C GLN A 30 -8.78 -8.46 5.22
N ASN A 31 -9.90 -8.36 5.93
CA ASN A 31 -11.26 -8.47 5.35
C ASN A 31 -11.97 -7.12 5.11
N ASN A 32 -11.24 -6.01 5.12
CA ASN A 32 -11.83 -4.73 4.73
C ASN A 32 -11.99 -4.70 3.20
N PRO A 33 -13.20 -4.50 2.66
CA PRO A 33 -13.40 -4.47 1.21
C PRO A 33 -12.62 -3.28 0.62
N THR A 34 -11.59 -3.57 -0.15
CA THR A 34 -10.83 -2.58 -0.91
C THR A 34 -11.60 -2.19 -2.18
N THR A 35 -11.24 -1.05 -2.76
CA THR A 35 -11.72 -0.61 -4.07
C THR A 35 -10.57 0.00 -4.83
N THR A 36 -10.69 0.10 -6.15
CA THR A 36 -9.67 0.72 -6.99
C THR A 36 -10.00 2.17 -7.33
N TYR A 37 -8.96 2.94 -7.64
CA TYR A 37 -9.01 4.31 -8.15
C TYR A 37 -8.05 4.44 -9.33
N ASP A 38 -8.52 5.00 -10.44
CA ASP A 38 -7.73 5.26 -11.65
C ASP A 38 -7.37 6.76 -11.71
N PRO A 39 -6.07 7.13 -11.57
CA PRO A 39 -5.62 8.52 -11.70
C PRO A 39 -5.71 9.09 -13.15
N GLY A 40 -6.12 8.28 -14.12
CA GLY A 40 -6.40 8.67 -15.49
C GLY A 40 -5.28 8.30 -16.47
N SER A 41 -4.81 9.29 -17.24
CA SER A 41 -3.80 9.06 -18.28
C SER A 41 -2.46 8.59 -17.70
N GLU A 42 -1.64 7.99 -18.56
CA GLU A 42 -0.26 7.65 -18.25
C GLU A 42 0.55 8.83 -17.68
N PHE A 43 1.53 8.50 -16.86
CA PHE A 43 2.55 9.36 -16.31
C PHE A 43 3.75 9.33 -17.22
N ILE A 44 4.24 10.51 -17.62
CA ILE A 44 5.48 10.67 -18.39
C ILE A 44 6.30 11.73 -17.67
N THR A 45 7.46 11.34 -17.16
CA THR A 45 8.35 12.25 -16.43
C THR A 45 9.80 11.77 -16.52
N ASN A 46 10.74 12.68 -16.24
CA ASN A 46 12.14 12.32 -16.08
C ASN A 46 12.36 11.56 -14.77
N LEU A 47 13.34 10.67 -14.77
CA LEU A 47 13.89 10.03 -13.58
C LEU A 47 15.05 10.87 -13.00
N ASN A 48 15.58 10.47 -11.85
CA ASN A 48 16.72 11.10 -11.18
C ASN A 48 18.07 10.68 -11.81
N GLU A 49 18.13 10.64 -13.14
CA GLU A 49 19.32 10.34 -13.92
C GLU A 49 19.24 11.11 -15.25
N GLU A 50 20.39 11.57 -15.75
CA GLU A 50 20.42 12.32 -17.01
C GLU A 50 19.90 11.51 -18.19
N ASN A 51 19.12 12.16 -19.06
CA ASN A 51 18.51 11.55 -20.25
C ASN A 51 17.63 10.32 -19.96
N SER A 52 17.15 10.16 -18.72
CA SER A 52 16.27 9.05 -18.37
C SER A 52 14.81 9.47 -18.17
N LEU A 53 13.91 8.67 -18.72
CA LEU A 53 12.47 8.90 -18.73
C LEU A 53 11.71 7.64 -18.28
N ILE A 54 10.62 7.86 -17.55
CA ILE A 54 9.65 6.82 -17.23
C ILE A 54 8.30 7.15 -17.86
N LYS A 55 7.71 6.13 -18.47
CA LYS A 55 6.30 6.08 -18.85
C LYS A 55 5.63 5.03 -17.97
N ALA A 56 4.59 5.39 -17.24
CA ALA A 56 3.86 4.46 -16.37
C ALA A 56 2.35 4.68 -16.43
N LYS A 57 1.58 3.58 -16.42
CA LYS A 57 0.13 3.60 -16.18
C LYS A 57 -0.14 2.72 -14.98
N LEU A 58 -0.90 3.23 -14.01
CA LEU A 58 -1.14 2.53 -12.76
C LEU A 58 -2.55 2.77 -12.21
N ILE A 59 -2.99 1.84 -11.37
CA ILE A 59 -4.24 1.89 -10.62
C ILE A 59 -3.90 1.80 -9.13
N LEU A 60 -4.56 2.62 -8.31
CA LEU A 60 -4.40 2.61 -6.86
C LEU A 60 -5.45 1.69 -6.23
N GLU A 61 -5.04 0.87 -5.26
CA GLU A 61 -5.96 0.16 -4.39
C GLU A 61 -6.11 0.92 -3.07
N VAL A 62 -7.36 1.15 -2.66
CA VAL A 62 -7.68 1.86 -1.42
C VAL A 62 -8.62 1.05 -0.53
N SER A 63 -8.35 1.05 0.77
CA SER A 63 -9.15 0.34 1.79
C SER A 63 -10.40 1.09 2.23
N ASN A 64 -10.63 2.30 1.71
CA ASN A 64 -11.79 3.13 2.04
C ASN A 64 -12.53 3.64 0.80
N LYS A 65 -13.65 2.97 0.46
CA LYS A 65 -14.49 3.36 -0.67
C LYS A 65 -15.05 4.78 -0.61
N LYS A 66 -15.21 5.37 0.59
CA LYS A 66 -15.70 6.75 0.74
C LYS A 66 -14.69 7.79 0.25
N MET A 67 -13.40 7.43 0.19
CA MET A 67 -12.31 8.30 -0.23
C MET A 67 -12.33 8.59 -1.74
N ILE A 68 -12.92 7.70 -2.55
CA ILE A 68 -12.93 7.81 -4.02
C ILE A 68 -13.40 9.18 -4.51
N LYS A 69 -14.51 9.71 -3.97
CA LYS A 69 -15.01 11.03 -4.36
C LYS A 69 -14.04 12.18 -4.06
N SER A 70 -13.27 12.06 -2.98
CA SER A 70 -12.22 13.04 -2.65
C SER A 70 -11.06 12.92 -3.63
N LEU A 71 -10.61 11.69 -3.91
CA LEU A 71 -9.55 11.46 -4.89
C LEU A 71 -9.94 11.94 -6.29
N GLU A 72 -11.19 11.75 -6.71
CA GLU A 72 -11.68 12.29 -8.00
C GLU A 72 -11.57 13.82 -8.05
N LYS A 73 -11.97 14.51 -6.98
CA LYS A 73 -11.85 15.96 -6.86
C LYS A 73 -10.39 16.42 -6.82
N ASP A 74 -9.56 15.67 -6.11
CA ASP A 74 -8.17 16.00 -5.80
C ASP A 74 -7.20 15.21 -6.69
N ASN A 75 -7.64 14.75 -7.88
CA ASN A 75 -6.83 13.88 -8.75
C ASN A 75 -5.49 14.53 -9.13
N HIS A 76 -5.47 15.86 -9.28
CA HIS A 76 -4.26 16.61 -9.53
C HIS A 76 -3.22 16.44 -8.40
N ILE A 77 -3.65 16.34 -7.14
CA ILE A 77 -2.78 16.08 -5.99
C ILE A 77 -2.27 14.64 -6.01
N VAL A 78 -3.15 13.67 -6.29
CA VAL A 78 -2.76 12.26 -6.44
C VAL A 78 -1.67 12.11 -7.51
N ARG A 79 -1.88 12.74 -8.67
CA ARG A 79 -0.94 12.68 -9.79
C ARG A 79 0.39 13.37 -9.47
N ASP A 80 0.35 14.53 -8.80
CA ASP A 80 1.56 15.25 -8.39
C ASP A 80 2.41 14.45 -7.40
N ALA A 81 1.77 13.79 -6.43
CA ALA A 81 2.45 12.90 -5.48
C ALA A 81 3.13 11.72 -6.19
N ILE A 82 2.44 11.06 -7.13
CA ILE A 82 3.03 9.96 -7.93
C ILE A 82 4.22 10.48 -8.74
N ILE A 83 4.08 11.61 -9.44
CA ILE A 83 5.17 12.20 -10.24
C ILE A 83 6.38 12.54 -9.35
N THR A 84 6.13 13.06 -8.14
CA THR A 84 7.18 13.38 -7.17
C THR A 84 8.00 12.14 -6.81
N VAL A 85 7.34 11.01 -6.54
CA VAL A 85 8.03 9.74 -6.26
C VAL A 85 8.81 9.26 -7.48
N LEU A 86 8.19 9.25 -8.66
CA LEU A 86 8.84 8.81 -9.90
C LEU A 86 10.12 9.61 -10.19
N ARG A 87 10.08 10.94 -10.00
CA ARG A 87 11.23 11.83 -10.24
C ARG A 87 12.40 11.64 -9.28
N GLN A 88 12.19 10.94 -8.17
CA GLN A 88 13.26 10.64 -7.20
C GLN A 88 13.98 9.33 -7.51
N LYS A 89 13.41 8.49 -8.38
CA LYS A 89 13.95 7.16 -8.71
C LYS A 89 14.96 7.22 -9.84
N THR A 90 15.93 6.33 -9.80
CA THR A 90 16.87 6.05 -10.89
C THR A 90 16.43 4.81 -11.69
N PRO A 91 16.85 4.66 -12.95
CA PRO A 91 16.64 3.44 -13.72
C PRO A 91 17.17 2.18 -13.01
N GLY A 92 18.33 2.29 -12.37
CA GLY A 92 18.95 1.18 -11.63
C GLY A 92 18.09 0.69 -10.46
N GLU A 93 17.49 1.62 -9.71
CA GLU A 93 16.58 1.29 -8.60
C GLU A 93 15.30 0.61 -9.07
N ILE A 94 14.81 0.92 -10.27
CA ILE A 94 13.58 0.34 -10.82
C ILE A 94 13.85 -1.05 -11.43
N ASN A 95 15.00 -1.21 -12.12
CA ASN A 95 15.33 -2.43 -12.88
C ASN A 95 15.93 -3.56 -12.04
N GLN A 96 16.26 -3.32 -10.76
CA GLN A 96 16.72 -4.38 -9.86
C GLN A 96 15.59 -5.35 -9.47
N GLU A 97 15.94 -6.52 -8.93
CA GLU A 97 15.01 -7.63 -8.64
C GLU A 97 13.75 -7.21 -7.85
N ASN A 98 13.90 -6.30 -6.87
CA ASN A 98 12.80 -5.79 -6.05
C ASN A 98 12.39 -4.33 -6.38
N GLY A 99 12.92 -3.76 -7.46
CA GLY A 99 12.78 -2.33 -7.77
C GLY A 99 11.33 -1.89 -7.97
N MET A 100 10.55 -2.73 -8.64
CA MET A 100 9.12 -2.50 -8.83
C MET A 100 8.33 -2.53 -7.52
N GLU A 101 8.66 -3.43 -6.60
CA GLU A 101 7.95 -3.52 -5.32
C GLU A 101 8.29 -2.33 -4.43
N MET A 102 9.57 -1.94 -4.39
CA MET A 102 10.00 -0.73 -3.69
C MET A 102 9.31 0.52 -4.26
N LEU A 103 9.20 0.64 -5.59
CA LEU A 103 8.50 1.76 -6.21
C LEU A 103 7.01 1.83 -5.80
N LYS A 104 6.32 0.68 -5.69
CA LYS A 104 4.95 0.67 -5.18
C LYS A 104 4.89 1.14 -3.74
N GLU A 105 5.75 0.63 -2.88
CA GLU A 105 5.82 1.03 -1.47
C GLU A 105 6.07 2.53 -1.32
N ASP A 106 7.00 3.09 -2.10
CA ASP A 106 7.29 4.52 -2.09
C ASP A 106 6.08 5.37 -2.51
N ILE A 107 5.36 4.95 -3.57
CA ILE A 107 4.12 5.61 -4.01
C ILE A 107 3.05 5.53 -2.91
N ILE A 108 2.85 4.36 -2.31
CA ILE A 108 1.86 4.13 -1.25
C ILE A 108 2.17 5.00 -0.04
N ASN A 109 3.43 4.98 0.43
CA ASN A 109 3.88 5.72 1.60
C ASN A 109 3.71 7.22 1.39
N HIS A 110 4.12 7.74 0.23
CA HIS A 110 4.01 9.16 -0.06
C HIS A 110 2.55 9.62 -0.24
N LEU A 111 1.69 8.81 -0.87
CA LEU A 111 0.26 9.12 -0.94
C LEU A 111 -0.41 9.11 0.44
N ASN A 112 -0.08 8.14 1.28
CA ASN A 112 -0.57 8.09 2.66
C ASN A 112 -0.11 9.30 3.48
N GLU A 113 1.12 9.77 3.29
CA GLU A 113 1.64 11.00 3.89
C GLU A 113 0.87 12.24 3.41
N VAL A 114 0.73 12.44 2.10
CA VAL A 114 0.08 13.61 1.50
C VAL A 114 -1.39 13.74 1.90
N PHE A 115 -2.09 12.61 2.03
CA PHE A 115 -3.51 12.58 2.39
C PHE A 115 -3.76 12.32 3.89
N GLU A 116 -2.71 12.29 4.71
CA GLU A 116 -2.76 12.02 6.15
C GLU A 116 -3.64 10.81 6.50
N THR A 117 -3.40 9.69 5.82
CA THR A 117 -4.23 8.49 5.86
C THR A 117 -3.39 7.21 5.78
N GLU A 118 -4.00 6.05 6.03
CA GLU A 118 -3.42 4.72 5.76
C GLU A 118 -4.27 3.96 4.73
N ALA A 119 -5.05 4.71 3.93
CA ALA A 119 -6.05 4.13 3.06
C ALA A 119 -5.48 3.63 1.73
N PHE A 120 -4.33 4.11 1.27
CA PHE A 120 -3.64 3.55 0.10
C PHE A 120 -2.92 2.28 0.53
N VAL A 121 -3.26 1.15 -0.10
CA VAL A 121 -2.77 -0.17 0.33
C VAL A 121 -2.01 -0.93 -0.76
N ASN A 122 -2.17 -0.54 -2.03
CA ASN A 122 -1.45 -1.18 -3.13
C ASN A 122 -1.41 -0.28 -4.38
N VAL A 123 -0.50 -0.59 -5.29
CA VAL A 123 -0.36 0.02 -6.62
C VAL A 123 -0.23 -1.09 -7.65
N TYR A 124 -1.10 -1.06 -8.66
CA TYR A 124 -1.04 -1.97 -9.80
C TYR A 124 -0.53 -1.22 -11.02
N PHE A 125 0.66 -1.58 -11.52
CA PHE A 125 1.15 -1.07 -12.79
C PHE A 125 0.49 -1.84 -13.94
N GLU A 126 -0.23 -1.13 -14.81
CA GLU A 126 -0.77 -1.65 -16.06
C GLU A 126 0.27 -1.57 -17.19
N GLU A 127 1.10 -0.52 -17.17
CA GLU A 127 2.18 -0.29 -18.11
C GLU A 127 3.36 0.36 -17.37
N ILE A 128 4.58 -0.07 -17.69
CA ILE A 128 5.78 0.65 -17.30
C ILE A 128 6.87 0.48 -18.36
N VAL A 129 7.50 1.60 -18.73
CA VAL A 129 8.65 1.65 -19.63
C VAL A 129 9.65 2.64 -19.05
N VAL A 130 10.90 2.20 -18.92
CA VAL A 130 12.04 3.04 -18.50
C VAL A 130 13.01 3.15 -19.67
N GLN A 131 13.42 4.38 -20.00
CA GLN A 131 14.35 4.72 -21.08
C GLN A 131 15.50 5.58 -20.56
#